data_AF-A0A9W2ZTB6-F1
#
_entry.id   AF-A0A9W2ZTB6-F1
#
_cell.length_a   1.000
_cell.length_b   1.000
_cell.length_c   1.000
_cell.angle_alpha   90.00
_cell.angle_beta   90.00
_cell.angle_gamma   90.00
#
_symmetry.space_group_name_H-M   'P 1'
#
loop_
_entity.id
_entity.type
_entity.pdbx_description
1 polymer ?
#
loop_
_entity_poly.entity_id
_entity_poly.type
_entity_poly.pdbx_seq_one_letter_code
_entity_poly.pdbx_strand_id
1 'polypeptide(L)'
;MTGVGSGKGSNPGPSIPLNNIPERIPHDQAAKIKGDTLKIKGDTLKIKGDTLKIKGETLKINGDTLKIKGDTLKIKGETLKIKGDTLKIKGDTLKIKGDTLKIKGETLKIKGDTLKIKGDTPKKKGDTPKKKGDTLKIKGDTPKIKGDTLKIKGDTLKIKGDTLCF
;
A
#
# COMPACT_ATOMS: atom_id res chain seq x y z
N MET A 1 27.12 -28.06 -18.36
CA MET A 1 26.80 -28.64 -17.04
C MET A 1 25.71 -27.80 -16.40
N THR A 2 24.50 -28.34 -16.36
CA THR A 2 23.35 -27.79 -15.65
C THR A 2 23.55 -27.95 -14.14
N GLY A 3 23.34 -26.88 -13.36
CA GLY A 3 23.68 -26.86 -11.93
C GLY A 3 22.79 -25.95 -11.09
N VAL A 4 21.51 -26.33 -11.01
CA VAL A 4 20.58 -26.29 -9.85
C VAL A 4 20.43 -25.01 -9.02
N GLY A 5 19.19 -24.53 -8.98
CA GLY A 5 18.78 -23.30 -8.32
C GLY A 5 18.77 -23.35 -6.79
N SER A 6 19.17 -22.24 -6.19
CA SER A 6 18.83 -21.91 -4.81
C SER A 6 17.55 -21.10 -4.81
N GLY A 7 16.42 -21.80 -4.92
CA GLY A 7 15.14 -21.26 -4.48
C GLY A 7 15.29 -20.94 -3.00
N LYS A 8 15.42 -19.66 -2.65
CA LYS A 8 15.26 -19.18 -1.28
C LYS A 8 13.82 -19.49 -0.86
N GLY A 9 13.61 -20.71 -0.40
CA GLY A 9 12.40 -21.14 0.28
C GLY A 9 12.28 -20.26 1.51
N SER A 10 11.45 -19.23 1.41
CA SER A 10 11.04 -18.40 2.53
C SER A 10 10.36 -19.30 3.55
N ASN A 11 11.12 -19.85 4.49
CA ASN A 11 10.59 -20.64 5.59
C ASN A 11 9.59 -19.74 6.33
N PRO A 12 8.27 -20.06 6.32
CA PRO A 12 7.30 -19.22 6.99
C PRO A 12 7.57 -19.37 8.49
N GLY A 13 8.14 -18.33 9.11
CA GLY A 13 8.45 -18.37 10.53
C GLY A 13 7.23 -18.68 11.41
N PRO A 14 7.45 -18.98 12.70
CA PRO A 14 6.49 -19.65 13.56
C PRO A 14 5.10 -18.97 13.57
N SER A 15 4.06 -19.81 13.56
CA SER A 15 2.69 -19.33 13.76
C SER A 15 2.46 -19.11 15.26
N ILE A 16 2.11 -17.89 15.64
CA ILE A 16 1.91 -17.54 17.05
C ILE A 16 0.43 -17.68 17.39
N PRO A 17 0.06 -18.50 18.40
CA PRO A 17 -1.33 -18.66 18.83
C PRO A 17 -1.86 -17.37 19.47
N LEU A 18 -3.18 -17.13 19.34
CA LEU A 18 -3.85 -15.88 19.73
C LEU A 18 -3.51 -15.43 21.16
N ASN A 19 -3.48 -16.39 22.10
CA ASN A 19 -3.27 -16.13 23.53
C ASN A 19 -1.81 -15.79 23.88
N ASN A 20 -0.89 -15.85 22.92
CA ASN A 20 0.53 -15.69 23.17
C ASN A 20 1.21 -14.73 22.18
N ILE A 21 0.45 -13.79 21.60
CA ILE A 21 0.98 -12.79 20.67
C ILE A 21 1.68 -11.69 21.45
N PRO A 22 3.03 -11.56 21.37
CA PRO A 22 3.73 -10.48 22.04
C PRO A 22 3.51 -9.15 21.31
N GLU A 23 3.62 -8.04 22.03
CA GLU A 23 3.58 -6.69 21.43
C GLU A 23 4.81 -6.43 20.51
N ARG A 24 5.90 -7.18 20.69
CA ARG A 24 7.11 -7.11 19.88
C ARG A 24 7.62 -8.50 19.50
N ILE A 25 7.86 -8.69 18.20
CA ILE A 25 8.57 -9.82 17.62
C ILE A 25 10.05 -9.43 17.47
N PRO A 26 11.00 -10.30 17.83
CA PRO A 26 12.42 -10.09 17.58
C PRO A 26 12.72 -9.74 16.11
N HIS A 27 13.72 -8.90 15.90
CA HIS A 27 14.09 -8.32 14.59
C HIS A 27 14.57 -9.39 13.58
N ASP A 28 15.13 -10.49 14.08
CA ASP A 28 15.66 -11.61 13.30
C ASP A 28 14.60 -12.68 12.96
N GLN A 29 13.34 -12.51 13.37
CA GLN A 29 12.29 -13.50 13.14
C GLN A 29 11.20 -13.03 12.18
N ALA A 30 10.83 -13.96 11.28
CA ALA A 30 9.56 -13.90 10.59
C ALA A 30 8.46 -14.47 11.48
N ALA A 31 7.28 -13.83 11.52
CA ALA A 31 6.15 -14.34 12.28
C ALA A 31 4.85 -14.35 11.48
N LYS A 32 4.01 -15.36 11.75
CA LYS A 32 2.64 -15.44 11.23
C LYS A 32 1.65 -15.34 12.37
N ILE A 33 0.76 -14.35 12.28
CA ILE A 33 -0.10 -13.95 13.39
C ILE A 33 -1.54 -13.84 12.90
N LYS A 34 -2.50 -14.32 13.70
CA LYS A 34 -3.93 -14.16 13.47
C LYS A 34 -4.60 -13.65 14.73
N GLY A 35 -5.49 -12.67 14.60
CA GLY A 35 -6.31 -12.18 15.71
C GLY A 35 -7.06 -10.92 15.34
N ASP A 36 -8.22 -10.70 15.95
CA ASP A 36 -9.18 -9.71 15.49
C ASP A 36 -8.70 -8.28 15.78
N THR A 37 -8.09 -8.06 16.96
CA THR A 37 -7.49 -6.77 17.33
C THR A 37 -6.04 -6.96 17.73
N LEU A 38 -5.10 -6.40 16.96
CA LEU A 38 -3.67 -6.57 17.20
C LEU A 38 -2.89 -5.26 17.17
N LYS A 39 -1.89 -5.16 18.06
CA LYS A 39 -0.89 -4.09 18.09
C LYS A 39 0.49 -4.72 18.23
N ILE A 40 1.27 -4.74 17.14
CA ILE A 40 2.52 -5.51 17.06
C ILE A 40 3.63 -4.67 16.42
N LYS A 41 4.85 -4.87 16.90
CA LYS A 41 6.09 -4.41 16.28
C LYS A 41 6.94 -5.60 15.84
N GLY A 42 7.53 -5.58 14.67
CA GLY A 42 8.44 -6.64 14.23
C GLY A 42 8.77 -6.51 12.75
N ASP A 43 9.91 -7.03 12.33
CA ASP A 43 10.46 -6.68 11.02
C ASP A 43 9.74 -7.41 9.89
N THR A 44 9.61 -8.73 9.99
CA THR A 44 8.99 -9.55 8.95
C THR A 44 7.70 -10.21 9.45
N LEU A 45 6.53 -9.64 9.11
CA LEU A 45 5.24 -10.12 9.64
C LEU A 45 4.24 -10.48 8.55
N LYS A 46 3.53 -11.60 8.76
CA LYS A 46 2.34 -11.99 8.00
C LYS A 46 1.13 -12.05 8.93
N ILE A 47 0.22 -11.09 8.80
CA ILE A 47 -0.87 -10.88 9.77
C ILE A 47 -2.23 -10.95 9.08
N LYS A 48 -3.19 -11.66 9.71
CA LYS A 48 -4.62 -11.60 9.37
C LYS A 48 -5.42 -11.19 10.59
N GLY A 49 -6.32 -10.23 10.45
CA GLY A 49 -7.18 -9.76 11.55
C GLY A 49 -7.92 -8.50 11.17
N ASP A 50 -8.88 -8.06 11.97
CA ASP A 50 -9.84 -7.05 11.52
C ASP A 50 -9.34 -5.63 11.81
N THR A 51 -8.89 -5.37 13.03
CA THR A 51 -8.35 -4.08 13.48
C THR A 51 -6.88 -4.18 13.85
N LEU A 52 -5.98 -3.65 13.00
CA LEU A 52 -4.54 -3.83 13.17
C LEU A 52 -3.75 -2.51 13.24
N LYS A 53 -2.86 -2.41 14.23
CA LYS A 53 -1.86 -1.33 14.35
C LYS A 53 -0.45 -1.90 14.38
N ILE A 54 0.23 -1.90 13.24
CA ILE A 54 1.49 -2.63 13.06
C ILE A 54 2.63 -1.70 12.64
N LYS A 55 3.81 -1.92 13.21
CA LYS A 55 5.08 -1.32 12.77
C LYS A 55 6.09 -2.41 12.41
N GLY A 56 6.73 -2.31 11.27
CA GLY A 56 7.76 -3.27 10.84
C GLY A 56 8.49 -2.82 9.61
N GLU A 57 9.25 -3.70 8.99
CA GLU A 57 9.98 -3.40 7.75
C GLU A 57 9.28 -4.05 6.56
N THR A 58 9.13 -5.38 6.60
CA THR A 58 8.50 -6.19 5.55
C THR A 58 7.18 -6.80 6.04
N LEU A 59 6.05 -6.23 5.59
CA LEU A 59 4.73 -6.63 6.10
C LEU A 59 3.81 -7.15 5.00
N LYS A 60 3.16 -8.30 5.25
CA LYS A 60 2.05 -8.83 4.46
C LYS A 60 0.78 -8.93 5.32
N ILE A 61 -0.17 -8.03 5.11
CA ILE A 61 -1.32 -7.86 6.02
C ILE A 61 -2.63 -7.97 5.26
N ASN A 62 -3.60 -8.68 5.84
CA ASN A 62 -4.98 -8.70 5.40
C ASN A 62 -5.91 -8.42 6.57
N GLY A 63 -6.78 -7.42 6.43
CA GLY A 63 -7.71 -7.02 7.49
C GLY A 63 -8.53 -5.81 7.12
N ASP A 64 -9.47 -5.40 7.95
CA ASP A 64 -10.48 -4.43 7.54
C ASP A 64 -10.04 -3.00 7.84
N THR A 65 -9.68 -2.71 9.09
CA THR A 65 -9.22 -1.41 9.58
C THR A 65 -7.75 -1.44 9.97
N LEU A 66 -6.89 -0.83 9.14
CA LEU A 66 -5.43 -0.96 9.28
C LEU A 66 -4.72 0.38 9.45
N LYS A 67 -3.84 0.46 10.46
CA LYS A 67 -2.88 1.56 10.65
C LYS A 67 -1.45 1.03 10.65
N ILE A 68 -0.77 1.12 9.52
CA ILE A 68 0.51 0.42 9.28
C ILE A 68 1.64 1.41 9.00
N LYS A 69 2.82 1.16 9.59
CA LYS A 69 4.08 1.81 9.22
C LYS A 69 5.15 0.77 8.91
N GLY A 70 5.83 0.92 7.78
CA GLY A 70 6.99 0.09 7.45
C GLY A 70 7.46 0.29 6.03
N ASP A 71 8.54 -0.36 5.62
CA ASP A 71 9.25 0.04 4.41
C ASP A 71 8.70 -0.68 3.18
N THR A 72 8.57 -2.01 3.24
CA THR A 72 8.02 -2.85 2.17
C THR A 72 6.70 -3.47 2.58
N LEU A 73 5.58 -2.96 2.04
CA LEU A 73 4.24 -3.35 2.48
C LEU A 73 3.39 -3.95 1.34
N LYS A 74 2.77 -5.10 1.62
CA LYS A 74 1.71 -5.70 0.81
C LYS A 74 0.43 -5.84 1.64
N ILE A 75 -0.54 -4.96 1.41
CA ILE A 75 -1.71 -4.83 2.27
C ILE A 75 -3.01 -4.98 1.48
N LYS A 76 -3.95 -5.74 2.03
CA LYS A 76 -5.34 -5.79 1.58
C LYS A 76 -6.26 -5.44 2.75
N GLY A 77 -7.26 -4.61 2.51
CA GLY A 77 -8.29 -4.29 3.49
C GLY A 77 -9.31 -3.29 3.01
N GLU A 78 -10.14 -2.77 3.90
CA GLU A 78 -11.20 -1.82 3.54
C GLU A 78 -10.77 -0.38 3.85
N THR A 79 -10.46 -0.09 5.11
CA THR A 79 -10.07 1.24 5.60
C THR A 79 -8.60 1.26 6.01
N LEU A 80 -7.75 1.91 5.21
CA LEU A 80 -6.30 1.83 5.36
C LEU A 80 -5.64 3.20 5.58
N LYS A 81 -4.82 3.30 6.63
CA LYS A 81 -3.88 4.42 6.86
C LYS A 81 -2.45 3.90 6.90
N ILE A 82 -1.70 4.12 5.83
CA ILE A 82 -0.40 3.47 5.62
C ILE A 82 0.70 4.49 5.34
N LYS A 83 1.87 4.30 5.98
CA LYS A 83 3.11 5.01 5.66
C LYS A 83 4.23 4.01 5.38
N GLY A 84 4.96 4.21 4.30
CA GLY A 84 6.10 3.36 3.96
C GLY A 84 6.69 3.67 2.60
N ASP A 85 7.76 3.00 2.20
CA ASP A 85 8.53 3.43 1.04
C ASP A 85 8.05 2.71 -0.23
N THR A 86 7.96 1.37 -0.18
CA THR A 86 7.49 0.52 -1.28
C THR A 86 6.17 -0.16 -0.93
N LEU A 87 5.07 0.30 -1.54
CA LEU A 87 3.73 -0.11 -1.16
C LEU A 87 2.94 -0.76 -2.30
N LYS A 88 2.35 -1.94 -2.04
CA LYS A 88 1.33 -2.58 -2.87
C LYS A 88 0.05 -2.78 -2.07
N ILE A 89 -0.95 -1.94 -2.35
CA ILE A 89 -2.15 -1.83 -1.52
C ILE A 89 -3.43 -2.04 -2.33
N LYS A 90 -4.37 -2.82 -1.80
CA LYS A 90 -5.75 -2.93 -2.29
C LYS A 90 -6.71 -2.62 -1.15
N GLY A 91 -7.68 -1.73 -1.39
CA GLY A 91 -8.77 -1.49 -0.46
C GLY A 91 -9.63 -0.32 -0.85
N ASP A 92 -10.68 -0.02 -0.09
CA ASP A 92 -11.74 0.85 -0.58
C ASP A 92 -11.50 2.30 -0.17
N THR A 93 -11.20 2.54 1.11
CA THR A 93 -10.87 3.86 1.66
C THR A 93 -9.41 3.95 2.09
N LEU A 94 -8.58 4.63 1.30
CA LEU A 94 -7.12 4.62 1.46
C LEU A 94 -6.53 6.00 1.74
N LYS A 95 -5.74 6.13 2.82
CA LYS A 95 -4.86 7.28 3.10
C LYS A 95 -3.41 6.82 3.19
N ILE A 96 -2.62 7.11 2.15
CA ILE A 96 -1.29 6.51 1.97
C ILE A 96 -0.23 7.59 1.76
N LYS A 97 0.93 7.43 2.42
CA LYS A 97 2.15 8.20 2.13
C LYS A 97 3.31 7.24 1.86
N GLY A 98 4.04 7.47 0.77
CA GLY A 98 5.22 6.67 0.46
C GLY A 98 5.82 6.98 -0.89
N ASP A 99 6.95 6.40 -1.24
CA ASP A 99 7.74 6.87 -2.39
C ASP A 99 7.34 6.11 -3.65
N THR A 100 7.30 4.77 -3.59
CA THR A 100 6.93 3.88 -4.69
C THR A 100 5.61 3.17 -4.40
N LEU A 101 4.54 3.58 -5.08
CA LEU A 101 3.17 3.17 -4.75
C LEU A 101 2.45 2.47 -5.91
N LYS A 102 1.92 1.26 -5.65
CA LYS A 102 0.97 0.55 -6.50
C LYS A 102 -0.34 0.30 -5.76
N ILE A 103 -1.37 1.08 -6.08
CA ILE A 103 -2.60 1.13 -5.27
C ILE A 103 -3.84 0.86 -6.14
N LYS A 104 -4.75 0.03 -5.64
CA LYS A 104 -6.10 -0.16 -6.20
C LYS A 104 -7.14 0.13 -5.12
N GLY A 105 -8.12 0.96 -5.42
CA GLY A 105 -9.21 1.25 -4.50
C GLY A 105 -10.15 2.34 -4.97
N GLU A 106 -11.23 2.58 -4.24
CA GLU A 106 -12.29 3.49 -4.66
C GLU A 106 -11.98 4.93 -4.26
N THR A 107 -11.87 5.17 -2.95
CA THR A 107 -11.63 6.48 -2.33
C THR A 107 -10.19 6.61 -1.86
N LEU A 108 -9.37 7.39 -2.56
CA LEU A 108 -7.93 7.46 -2.29
C LEU A 108 -7.42 8.87 -1.97
N LYS A 109 -6.62 9.01 -0.91
CA LYS A 109 -5.80 10.18 -0.58
C LYS A 109 -4.33 9.77 -0.46
N ILE A 110 -3.55 10.08 -1.50
CA ILE A 110 -2.20 9.50 -1.65
C ILE A 110 -1.16 10.60 -1.86
N LYS A 111 -0.03 10.51 -1.15
CA LYS A 111 1.16 11.35 -1.37
C LYS A 111 2.38 10.47 -1.63
N GLY A 112 3.13 10.75 -2.69
CA GLY A 112 4.30 9.97 -3.04
C GLY A 112 4.88 10.31 -4.40
N ASP A 113 6.11 9.86 -4.67
CA ASP A 113 6.88 10.36 -5.81
C ASP A 113 6.55 9.56 -7.09
N THR A 114 6.56 8.23 -6.99
CA THR A 114 6.24 7.29 -8.07
C THR A 114 4.91 6.59 -7.81
N LEU A 115 3.88 6.91 -8.60
CA LEU A 115 2.51 6.48 -8.32
C LEU A 115 1.85 5.72 -9.49
N LYS A 116 1.48 4.45 -9.28
CA LYS A 116 0.59 3.67 -10.16
C LYS A 116 -0.73 3.33 -9.47
N ILE A 117 -1.81 4.02 -9.85
CA ILE A 117 -3.06 3.97 -9.10
C ILE A 117 -4.26 3.71 -10.03
N LYS A 118 -5.14 2.79 -9.63
CA LYS A 118 -6.43 2.51 -10.27
C LYS A 118 -7.55 2.73 -9.26
N GLY A 119 -8.53 3.56 -9.59
CA GLY A 119 -9.60 3.88 -8.66
C GLY A 119 -10.50 5.01 -9.11
N ASP A 120 -11.71 5.05 -8.56
CA ASP A 120 -12.82 5.84 -9.10
C ASP A 120 -12.72 7.32 -8.67
N THR A 121 -12.34 7.60 -7.41
CA THR A 121 -12.26 8.98 -6.87
C THR A 121 -10.92 9.42 -6.24
N PRO A 122 -9.73 9.11 -6.80
CA PRO A 122 -8.48 9.40 -6.08
C PRO A 122 -7.98 10.84 -6.20
N LYS A 123 -7.51 11.37 -5.06
CA LYS A 123 -6.82 12.65 -4.86
C LYS A 123 -5.32 12.39 -4.58
N LYS A 124 -4.41 13.01 -5.35
CA LYS A 124 -2.95 12.79 -5.25
C LYS A 124 -2.09 14.06 -5.20
N LYS A 125 -0.86 13.93 -4.66
CA LYS A 125 0.29 14.84 -4.85
C LYS A 125 1.58 14.01 -5.06
N GLY A 126 2.36 14.29 -6.11
CA GLY A 126 3.57 13.52 -6.45
C GLY A 126 4.16 13.80 -7.84
N ASP A 127 5.44 13.52 -8.06
CA ASP A 127 6.20 14.04 -9.23
C ASP A 127 5.93 13.29 -10.55
N THR A 128 5.67 11.97 -10.53
CA THR A 128 5.44 11.16 -11.75
C THR A 128 4.14 10.31 -11.73
N PRO A 129 2.94 10.91 -11.63
CA PRO A 129 1.72 10.12 -11.40
C PRO A 129 1.15 9.46 -12.68
N LYS A 130 0.90 8.14 -12.64
CA LYS A 130 0.10 7.39 -13.65
C LYS A 130 -1.30 7.02 -13.12
N LYS A 131 -2.42 7.29 -13.85
CA LYS A 131 -3.81 6.99 -13.42
C LYS A 131 -4.77 6.43 -14.50
N LYS A 132 -5.75 5.62 -14.09
CA LYS A 132 -7.05 5.34 -14.75
C LYS A 132 -8.22 5.46 -13.73
N GLY A 133 -9.32 6.18 -14.02
CA GLY A 133 -10.56 6.25 -13.21
C GLY A 133 -11.46 7.47 -13.49
N ASP A 134 -12.56 7.67 -12.77
CA ASP A 134 -13.67 8.53 -13.23
C ASP A 134 -13.56 10.01 -12.78
N THR A 135 -13.10 10.29 -11.55
CA THR A 135 -12.83 11.67 -11.08
C THR A 135 -11.43 11.83 -10.49
N LEU A 136 -10.59 12.73 -11.03
CA LEU A 136 -9.18 12.88 -10.60
C LEU A 136 -8.81 14.32 -10.19
N LYS A 137 -8.10 14.46 -9.06
CA LYS A 137 -7.37 15.69 -8.66
C LYS A 137 -5.87 15.37 -8.46
N ILE A 138 -4.98 15.99 -9.23
CA ILE A 138 -3.53 15.70 -9.22
C ILE A 138 -2.68 16.98 -9.18
N LYS A 139 -1.57 16.95 -8.43
CA LYS A 139 -0.43 17.89 -8.50
C LYS A 139 0.88 17.12 -8.68
N GLY A 140 1.70 17.48 -9.68
CA GLY A 140 2.97 16.80 -10.00
C GLY A 140 3.65 17.26 -11.27
N ASP A 141 4.93 16.93 -11.43
CA ASP A 141 5.78 17.45 -12.52
C ASP A 141 5.48 16.79 -13.88
N THR A 142 5.23 15.47 -13.91
CA THR A 142 4.98 14.71 -15.16
C THR A 142 3.80 13.73 -15.10
N PRO A 143 2.55 14.21 -14.96
CA PRO A 143 1.36 13.36 -14.94
C PRO A 143 1.04 12.65 -16.27
N LYS A 144 0.68 11.36 -16.17
CA LYS A 144 0.06 10.53 -17.24
C LYS A 144 -1.29 9.99 -16.78
N ILE A 145 -2.39 10.39 -17.41
CA ILE A 145 -3.74 10.06 -16.90
C ILE A 145 -4.72 9.59 -17.98
N LYS A 146 -5.70 8.77 -17.55
CA LYS A 146 -6.92 8.40 -18.30
C LYS A 146 -8.14 8.49 -17.38
N GLY A 147 -9.24 9.12 -17.80
CA GLY A 147 -10.45 9.23 -16.98
C GLY A 147 -11.50 10.24 -17.45
N ASP A 148 -12.70 10.19 -16.86
CA ASP A 148 -13.88 10.89 -17.39
C ASP A 148 -13.92 12.38 -16.97
N THR A 149 -13.64 12.69 -15.68
CA THR A 149 -13.59 14.06 -15.14
C THR A 149 -12.22 14.37 -14.51
N LEU A 150 -11.54 15.40 -15.03
CA LEU A 150 -10.14 15.69 -14.71
C LEU A 150 -9.91 17.12 -14.15
N LYS A 151 -9.20 17.25 -13.01
CA LYS A 151 -8.63 18.51 -12.48
C LYS A 151 -7.13 18.36 -12.19
N ILE A 152 -6.28 19.14 -12.86
CA ILE A 152 -4.82 18.88 -12.94
C ILE A 152 -4.01 20.17 -12.80
N LYS A 153 -2.90 20.14 -12.05
CA LYS A 153 -1.84 21.16 -12.10
C LYS A 153 -0.47 20.48 -12.21
N GLY A 154 0.37 20.90 -13.16
CA GLY A 154 1.71 20.33 -13.38
C GLY A 154 2.43 20.94 -14.60
N ASP A 155 3.74 20.72 -14.68
CA ASP A 155 4.62 21.40 -15.65
C ASP A 155 4.63 20.72 -17.03
N THR A 156 4.46 19.40 -17.11
CA THR A 156 4.36 18.67 -18.38
C THR A 156 3.24 17.63 -18.35
N LEU A 157 2.25 17.76 -19.24
CA LEU A 157 0.99 17.01 -19.17
C LEU A 157 0.80 16.03 -20.34
N LYS A 158 0.43 14.76 -20.05
CA LYS A 158 -0.15 13.82 -21.05
C LYS A 158 -1.50 13.27 -20.57
N ILE A 159 -2.57 13.63 -21.27
CA ILE A 159 -3.96 13.43 -20.83
C ILE A 159 -4.82 12.79 -21.94
N LYS A 160 -5.72 11.86 -21.56
CA LYS A 160 -6.88 11.43 -22.37
C LYS A 160 -8.11 11.34 -21.47
N GLY A 161 -9.21 12.03 -21.80
CA GLY A 161 -10.45 12.02 -21.01
C GLY A 161 -11.58 12.82 -21.66
N ASP A 162 -12.80 12.63 -21.14
CA ASP A 162 -14.04 13.15 -21.75
C ASP A 162 -14.37 14.58 -21.32
N THR A 163 -13.95 15.00 -20.12
CA THR A 163 -14.12 16.38 -19.63
C THR A 163 -12.87 16.87 -18.88
N LEU A 164 -12.33 18.00 -19.35
CA LEU A 164 -11.11 18.63 -18.85
C LEU A 164 -11.43 19.98 -18.17
N CYS A 165 -11.01 20.12 -16.92
CA CYS A 165 -11.11 21.37 -16.16
C CYS A 165 -9.71 21.76 -15.67
N PHE A 166 -9.23 22.95 -16.06
CA PHE A 166 -7.92 23.50 -15.66
C PHE A 166 -7.99 24.17 -14.28
#